data_AF-A0A229TM13-F1
#
_entry.id   AF-A0A229TM13-F1
#
_cell.length_a   1.000
_cell.length_b   1.000
_cell.length_c   1.000
_cell.angle_alpha   90.00
_cell.angle_beta   90.00
_cell.angle_gamma   90.00
#
_symmetry.space_group_name_H-M   'P 1'
#
loop_
_entity.id
_entity.type
_entity.pdbx_description
1 polymer ?
#
loop_
_entity_poly.entity_id
_entity_poly.type
_entity_poly.pdbx_seq_one_letter_code
_entity_poly.pdbx_strand_id
1 'polypeptide(L)'
;MTIRLHSAWFDAGRSRQVRLRSLRRTVSYLLGAEAEHRLWPENIGTGRVAVVRDFDHDSRQIRNAVRAGADVRGWSLLELPVIPGFGQIPVAADIRVVVPGHESLTAAARRCAAFWRCGVLAPATAGTLASPASLVLHPAPAVALSSSHDWYDHAAERWALRGELAFRCGTGQWERAEDVLVHPHDEGVLMGWRGWDRHLVPEPVTIRIERAAGGTLDGHAQTFPSGEYLCVPQRDRFHQVFWPGVQT
;
A
#
# COMPACT_ATOMS: atom_id res chain seq x y z
N MET A 1 -7.67 18.09 43.44
CA MET A 1 -8.40 17.25 42.46
C MET A 1 -7.46 16.99 41.29
N THR A 2 -6.64 15.94 41.38
CA THR A 2 -5.42 15.78 40.54
C THR A 2 -5.22 14.35 40.03
N ILE A 3 -6.20 13.46 40.23
CA ILE A 3 -6.03 12.00 40.08
C ILE A 3 -6.52 11.47 38.71
N ARG A 4 -7.22 12.28 37.89
CA ARG A 4 -7.79 11.81 36.61
C ARG A 4 -6.84 11.85 35.40
N LEU A 5 -5.72 12.55 35.49
CA LEU A 5 -4.74 12.62 34.40
C LEU A 5 -3.75 11.44 34.41
N HIS A 6 -3.35 10.95 35.59
CA HIS A 6 -2.38 9.85 35.68
C HIS A 6 -2.92 8.50 35.19
N SER A 7 -4.22 8.20 35.38
CA SER A 7 -4.81 6.93 34.93
C SER A 7 -4.93 6.84 33.41
N ALA A 8 -5.39 7.92 32.75
CA ALA A 8 -5.54 7.95 31.29
C ALA A 8 -4.20 7.79 30.55
N TRP A 9 -3.12 8.37 31.08
CA TRP A 9 -1.76 8.21 30.53
C TRP A 9 -1.21 6.80 30.75
N PHE A 10 -1.49 6.19 31.90
CA PHE A 10 -1.06 4.81 32.20
C PHE A 10 -1.78 3.79 31.31
N ASP A 11 -3.08 3.96 31.09
CA ASP A 11 -3.89 3.08 30.24
C ASP A 11 -3.54 3.21 28.75
N ALA A 12 -3.24 4.42 28.27
CA ALA A 12 -2.75 4.66 26.91
C ALA A 12 -1.38 4.00 26.68
N GLY A 13 -0.45 4.14 27.63
CA GLY A 13 0.88 3.51 27.56
C GLY A 13 0.82 1.98 27.58
N ARG A 14 -0.04 1.40 28.44
CA ARG A 14 -0.21 -0.06 28.54
C ARG A 14 -0.84 -0.64 27.27
N SER A 15 -1.89 0.00 26.75
CA SER A 15 -2.56 -0.41 25.50
C SER A 15 -1.58 -0.39 24.33
N ARG A 16 -0.73 0.63 24.26
CA ARG A 16 0.31 0.77 23.24
C ARG A 16 1.37 -0.35 23.32
N GLN A 17 1.88 -0.66 24.50
CA GLN A 17 2.83 -1.76 24.66
C GLN A 17 2.24 -3.11 24.28
N VAL A 18 0.98 -3.36 24.62
CA VAL A 18 0.27 -4.58 24.20
C VAL A 18 0.20 -4.66 22.67
N ARG A 19 -0.22 -3.58 22.00
CA ARG A 19 -0.27 -3.53 20.52
C ARG A 19 1.09 -3.82 19.88
N LEU A 20 2.18 -3.23 20.38
CA LEU A 20 3.52 -3.46 19.83
C LEU A 20 4.00 -4.91 20.05
N ARG A 21 3.68 -5.52 21.20
CA ARG A 21 3.98 -6.94 21.43
C ARG A 21 3.18 -7.84 20.50
N SER A 22 1.90 -7.54 20.29
CA SER A 22 1.06 -8.29 19.35
C SER A 22 1.57 -8.13 17.91
N LEU A 23 1.94 -6.92 17.49
CA LEU A 23 2.57 -6.68 16.19
C LEU A 23 3.84 -7.51 15.99
N ARG A 24 4.75 -7.52 16.98
CA ARG A 24 5.96 -8.35 16.93
C ARG A 24 5.63 -9.84 16.72
N ARG A 25 4.65 -10.36 17.47
CA ARG A 25 4.22 -11.76 17.36
C ARG A 25 3.59 -12.06 16.00
N THR A 26 2.75 -11.17 15.51
CA THR A 26 2.11 -11.29 14.20
C THR A 26 3.13 -11.28 13.07
N VAL A 27 4.09 -10.36 13.09
CA VAL A 27 5.19 -10.37 12.11
C VAL A 27 5.96 -11.68 12.18
N SER A 28 6.39 -12.11 13.38
CA SER A 28 7.11 -13.38 13.52
C SER A 28 6.32 -14.61 13.05
N TYR A 29 4.99 -14.60 13.21
CA TYR A 29 4.10 -15.63 12.69
C TYR A 29 4.07 -15.61 11.16
N LEU A 30 3.79 -14.46 10.54
CA LEU A 30 3.67 -14.29 9.10
C LEU A 30 4.93 -14.69 8.32
N LEU A 31 6.10 -14.62 8.97
CA LEU A 31 7.40 -14.99 8.39
C LEU A 31 7.83 -16.42 8.74
N GLY A 32 7.02 -17.17 9.50
CA GLY A 32 7.29 -18.56 9.85
C GLY A 32 6.77 -19.55 8.81
N ALA A 33 7.36 -20.75 8.80
CA ALA A 33 6.97 -21.84 7.89
C ALA A 33 5.47 -22.20 7.96
N GLU A 34 4.84 -22.08 9.14
CA GLU A 34 3.41 -22.32 9.27
C GLU A 34 2.57 -21.36 8.41
N ALA A 35 2.89 -20.06 8.45
CA ALA A 35 2.21 -19.06 7.62
C ALA A 35 2.59 -19.22 6.13
N GLU A 36 3.82 -19.63 5.83
CA GLU A 36 4.27 -19.93 4.47
C GLU A 36 3.38 -20.98 3.80
N HIS A 37 3.10 -22.10 4.47
CA HIS A 37 2.27 -23.15 3.90
C HIS A 37 0.77 -22.84 3.95
N ARG A 38 0.31 -22.09 4.95
CA ARG A 38 -1.13 -21.88 5.19
C ARG A 38 -1.69 -20.63 4.50
N LEU A 39 -0.92 -19.55 4.46
CA LEU A 39 -1.44 -18.23 4.10
C LEU A 39 -0.96 -17.76 2.74
N TRP A 40 0.34 -17.88 2.48
CA TRP A 40 0.94 -17.16 1.37
C TRP A 40 0.84 -17.93 0.04
N PRO A 41 0.38 -17.27 -1.03
CA PRO A 41 0.58 -17.77 -2.39
C PRO A 41 2.07 -18.06 -2.70
N GLU A 42 2.30 -19.03 -3.59
CA GLU A 42 3.65 -19.49 -3.99
C GLU A 42 4.53 -18.41 -4.63
N ASN A 43 3.94 -17.33 -5.14
CA ASN A 43 4.60 -16.28 -5.92
C ASN A 43 4.89 -14.98 -5.15
N ILE A 44 4.84 -15.02 -3.81
CA ILE A 44 5.16 -13.88 -2.96
C ILE A 44 6.60 -14.01 -2.42
N GLY A 45 7.32 -12.89 -2.38
CA GLY A 45 8.73 -12.82 -2.01
C GLY A 45 9.07 -13.39 -0.64
N THR A 46 10.25 -13.99 -0.51
CA THR A 46 10.81 -14.59 0.73
C THR A 46 12.08 -13.85 1.15
N GLY A 47 12.21 -13.46 2.42
CA GLY A 47 13.49 -13.01 3.00
C GLY A 47 13.49 -11.59 3.59
N ARG A 48 12.54 -10.72 3.20
CA ARG A 48 12.46 -9.36 3.74
C ARG A 48 11.07 -8.90 4.17
N VAL A 49 11.07 -8.02 5.16
CA VAL A 49 9.92 -7.20 5.54
C VAL A 49 10.23 -5.75 5.23
N ALA A 50 9.27 -5.01 4.69
CA ALA A 50 9.40 -3.58 4.49
C ALA A 50 8.61 -2.79 5.53
N VAL A 51 9.14 -1.64 5.95
CA VAL A 51 8.42 -0.66 6.76
C VAL A 51 8.44 0.69 6.06
N VAL A 52 7.26 1.25 5.77
CA VAL A 52 7.11 2.64 5.33
C VAL A 52 7.00 3.49 6.58
N ARG A 53 8.00 4.33 6.86
CA ARG A 53 8.08 5.09 8.12
C ARG A 53 7.99 6.59 7.88
N ASP A 54 7.68 7.28 8.97
CA ASP A 54 7.83 8.72 9.13
C ASP A 54 8.81 8.98 10.30
N PHE A 55 9.12 10.24 10.58
CA PHE A 55 10.10 10.65 11.59
C PHE A 55 9.57 10.64 13.02
N ASP A 56 8.27 10.41 13.21
CA ASP A 56 7.63 10.45 14.51
C ASP A 56 8.01 9.26 15.42
N HIS A 57 7.71 9.42 16.72
CA HIS A 57 8.05 8.43 17.73
C HIS A 57 7.25 7.12 17.59
N ASP A 58 6.01 7.17 17.12
CA ASP A 58 5.13 6.02 16.98
C ASP A 58 5.57 5.14 15.83
N SER A 59 5.94 5.75 14.71
CA SER A 59 6.54 5.10 13.56
C SER A 59 7.84 4.37 13.90
N ARG A 60 8.71 4.99 14.72
CA ARG A 60 9.94 4.33 15.21
C ARG A 60 9.65 3.12 16.09
N GLN A 61 8.62 3.17 16.93
CA GLN A 61 8.25 2.04 17.77
C GLN A 61 7.64 0.88 16.98
N ILE A 62 6.78 1.18 15.99
CA ILE A 62 6.26 0.18 15.06
C ILE A 62 7.40 -0.50 14.31
N ARG A 63 8.32 0.27 13.72
CA ARG A 63 9.54 -0.24 13.09
C ARG A 63 10.32 -1.18 14.01
N ASN A 64 10.54 -0.79 15.27
CA ASN A 64 11.26 -1.64 16.23
C ASN A 64 10.52 -2.95 16.53
N ALA A 65 9.20 -2.92 16.67
CA ALA A 65 8.39 -4.11 16.86
C ALA A 65 8.44 -5.04 15.64
N VAL A 66 8.39 -4.49 14.43
CA VAL A 66 8.52 -5.24 13.18
C VAL A 66 9.91 -5.87 13.08
N ARG A 67 10.98 -5.08 13.32
CA ARG A 67 12.36 -5.59 13.33
C ARG A 67 12.52 -6.76 14.30
N ALA A 68 12.07 -6.59 15.54
CA ALA A 68 12.14 -7.64 16.56
C ALA A 68 11.28 -8.89 16.24
N GLY A 69 10.32 -8.79 15.32
CA GLY A 69 9.56 -9.93 14.80
C GLY A 69 10.28 -10.63 13.65
N ALA A 70 10.90 -9.86 12.75
CA ALA A 70 11.71 -10.35 11.65
C ALA A 70 13.00 -11.04 12.13
N ASP A 71 13.68 -10.47 13.13
CA ASP A 71 14.91 -11.01 13.71
C ASP A 71 14.72 -12.44 14.27
N VAL A 72 13.53 -12.73 14.82
CA VAL A 72 13.18 -14.08 15.34
C VAL A 72 13.23 -15.14 14.25
N ARG A 73 13.02 -14.75 12.99
CA ARG A 73 13.06 -15.64 11.82
C ARG A 73 14.34 -15.48 11.00
N GLY A 74 15.25 -14.58 11.39
CA GLY A 74 16.47 -14.26 10.62
C GLY A 74 16.20 -13.46 9.34
N TRP A 75 15.06 -12.77 9.25
CA TRP A 75 14.69 -11.98 8.08
C TRP A 75 15.20 -10.54 8.20
N SER A 76 15.57 -9.93 7.07
CA SER A 76 16.07 -8.54 7.08
C SER A 76 14.94 -7.53 6.89
N LEU A 77 15.18 -6.31 7.36
CA LEU A 77 14.24 -5.21 7.31
C LEU A 77 14.67 -4.19 6.25
N LEU A 78 13.77 -3.88 5.31
CA LEU A 78 13.90 -2.74 4.41
C LEU A 78 13.12 -1.55 5.00
N GLU A 79 13.80 -0.45 5.29
CA GLU A 79 13.15 0.76 5.78
C GLU A 79 13.03 1.78 4.65
N LEU A 80 11.80 2.26 4.41
CA LEU A 80 11.53 3.37 3.51
C LEU A 80 11.29 4.62 4.38
N PRO A 81 12.29 5.52 4.51
CA PRO A 81 12.24 6.65 5.44
C PRO A 81 11.28 7.77 5.03
N VAL A 82 10.82 7.76 3.77
CA VAL A 82 9.85 8.69 3.18
C VAL A 82 8.96 7.92 2.20
N ILE A 83 7.79 8.48 1.88
CA ILE A 83 6.93 7.93 0.81
C ILE A 83 7.69 8.09 -0.52
N PRO A 84 7.98 7.00 -1.25
CA PRO A 84 8.71 7.08 -2.50
C PRO A 84 7.90 7.85 -3.56
N GLY A 85 8.58 8.71 -4.33
CA GLY A 85 8.01 9.31 -5.53
C GLY A 85 7.67 8.27 -6.60
N PHE A 86 6.93 8.68 -7.63
CA PHE A 86 6.60 7.81 -8.76
C PHE A 86 7.87 7.25 -9.41
N GLY A 87 7.91 5.93 -9.62
CA GLY A 87 9.07 5.24 -10.19
C GLY A 87 10.27 5.11 -9.25
N GLN A 88 10.15 5.51 -7.98
CA GLN A 88 11.25 5.51 -7.02
C GLN A 88 11.13 4.40 -5.96
N ILE A 89 10.17 3.49 -6.10
CA ILE A 89 10.10 2.31 -5.22
C ILE A 89 11.31 1.42 -5.52
N PRO A 90 12.17 1.10 -4.54
CA PRO A 90 13.35 0.28 -4.78
C PRO A 90 12.97 -1.10 -5.32
N VAL A 91 13.70 -1.58 -6.32
CA VAL A 91 13.48 -2.92 -6.87
C VAL A 91 13.86 -3.97 -5.82
N ALA A 92 12.90 -4.85 -5.51
CA ALA A 92 13.06 -5.97 -4.60
C ALA A 92 12.08 -7.08 -4.99
N ALA A 93 12.54 -8.33 -5.03
CA ALA A 93 11.72 -9.50 -5.38
C ALA A 93 11.36 -10.38 -4.17
N ASP A 94 11.93 -10.05 -3.02
CA ASP A 94 12.01 -10.89 -1.81
C ASP A 94 11.24 -10.27 -0.62
N ILE A 95 10.42 -9.25 -0.88
CA ILE A 95 9.56 -8.63 0.13
C ILE A 95 8.31 -9.51 0.33
N ARG A 96 8.09 -9.96 1.57
CA ARG A 96 6.89 -10.73 1.94
C ARG A 96 5.73 -9.86 2.37
N VAL A 97 6.02 -8.84 3.16
CA VAL A 97 5.00 -7.98 3.76
C VAL A 97 5.54 -6.57 3.97
N VAL A 98 4.67 -5.58 3.73
CA VAL A 98 4.90 -4.17 4.04
C VAL A 98 4.07 -3.79 5.27
N VAL A 99 4.68 -3.08 6.22
CA VAL A 99 4.01 -2.56 7.41
C VAL A 99 4.09 -1.03 7.40
N PRO A 100 2.97 -0.29 7.38
CA PRO A 100 3.02 1.14 7.57
C PRO A 100 3.38 1.48 9.03
N GLY A 101 4.26 2.45 9.21
CA GLY A 101 4.67 2.96 10.51
C GLY A 101 3.59 3.80 11.21
N HIS A 102 2.57 4.23 10.47
CA HIS A 102 1.42 4.96 11.00
C HIS A 102 0.21 4.74 10.07
N GLU A 103 -1.02 4.91 10.56
CA GLU A 103 -2.24 4.67 9.77
C GLU A 103 -2.31 5.57 8.52
N SER A 104 -1.84 6.81 8.62
CA SER A 104 -1.74 7.74 7.48
C SER A 104 -0.81 7.26 6.35
N LEU A 105 0.07 6.28 6.61
CA LEU A 105 0.98 5.70 5.62
C LEU A 105 0.43 4.43 4.97
N THR A 106 -0.81 4.04 5.29
CA THR A 106 -1.41 2.79 4.78
C THR A 106 -1.49 2.78 3.25
N ALA A 107 -1.91 3.89 2.63
CA ALA A 107 -1.99 4.00 1.18
C ALA A 107 -0.61 3.83 0.51
N ALA A 108 0.44 4.46 1.06
CA ALA A 108 1.82 4.28 0.60
C ALA A 108 2.34 2.84 0.78
N ALA A 109 1.98 2.18 1.88
CA ALA A 109 2.35 0.77 2.11
C ALA A 109 1.64 -0.15 1.12
N ARG A 110 0.36 0.10 0.80
CA ARG A 110 -0.39 -0.63 -0.23
C ARG A 110 0.22 -0.45 -1.62
N ARG A 111 0.63 0.77 -1.97
CA ARG A 111 1.38 1.05 -3.20
C ARG A 111 2.66 0.23 -3.31
N CYS A 112 3.48 0.21 -2.26
CA CYS A 112 4.71 -0.58 -2.21
C CYS A 112 4.43 -2.08 -2.33
N ALA A 113 3.39 -2.57 -1.66
CA ALA A 113 3.00 -3.97 -1.75
C ALA A 113 2.46 -4.36 -3.13
N ALA A 114 1.73 -3.46 -3.81
CA ALA A 114 1.34 -3.64 -5.20
C ALA A 114 2.56 -3.69 -6.12
N PHE A 115 3.56 -2.83 -5.90
CA PHE A 115 4.81 -2.85 -6.66
C PHE A 115 5.57 -4.17 -6.51
N TRP A 116 5.80 -4.63 -5.27
CA TRP A 116 6.52 -5.88 -4.98
C TRP A 116 5.67 -7.16 -5.06
N ARG A 117 4.35 -7.04 -5.29
CA ARG A 117 3.40 -8.15 -5.27
C ARG A 117 3.43 -8.94 -3.95
N CYS A 118 3.22 -8.26 -2.83
CA CYS A 118 3.35 -8.87 -1.49
C CYS A 118 2.17 -8.52 -0.56
N GLY A 119 2.27 -8.88 0.72
CA GLY A 119 1.26 -8.56 1.72
C GLY A 119 1.38 -7.14 2.29
N VAL A 120 0.29 -6.64 2.89
CA VAL A 120 0.26 -5.43 3.73
C VAL A 120 -0.34 -5.78 5.08
N LEU A 121 0.37 -5.48 6.16
CA LEU A 121 -0.13 -5.62 7.52
C LEU A 121 -0.31 -4.25 8.16
N ALA A 122 -1.55 -3.78 8.29
CA ALA A 122 -1.84 -2.60 9.08
C ALA A 122 -1.56 -2.86 10.58
N PRO A 123 -0.87 -1.97 11.32
CA PRO A 123 -0.59 -2.16 12.74
C PRO A 123 -1.84 -2.40 13.59
N ALA A 124 -2.97 -1.77 13.21
CA ALA A 124 -4.25 -1.94 13.89
C ALA A 124 -4.75 -3.40 13.84
N THR A 125 -4.54 -4.12 12.73
CA THR A 125 -4.89 -5.54 12.59
C THR A 125 -4.17 -6.41 13.61
N ALA A 126 -2.93 -6.07 13.97
CA ALA A 126 -2.18 -6.85 14.95
C ALA A 126 -2.60 -6.54 16.41
N GLY A 127 -3.11 -5.34 16.67
CA GLY A 127 -3.47 -4.88 18.02
C GLY A 127 -4.69 -5.55 18.63
N THR A 128 -5.49 -6.28 17.85
CA THR A 128 -6.80 -6.83 18.22
C THR A 128 -6.82 -8.36 18.30
N LEU A 129 -5.69 -9.03 18.04
CA LEU A 129 -5.64 -10.49 17.89
C LEU A 129 -5.57 -11.23 19.22
N ALA A 130 -6.44 -12.22 19.39
CA ALA A 130 -6.25 -13.30 20.36
C ALA A 130 -5.16 -14.30 19.91
N SER A 131 -5.07 -14.57 18.60
CA SER A 131 -4.07 -15.47 18.00
C SER A 131 -3.70 -15.06 16.56
N PRO A 132 -2.40 -14.99 16.21
CA PRO A 132 -1.96 -14.79 14.81
C PRO A 132 -2.40 -15.89 13.84
N ALA A 133 -2.70 -17.10 14.34
CA ALA A 133 -3.09 -18.24 13.51
C ALA A 133 -4.46 -18.09 12.83
N SER A 134 -5.26 -17.11 13.22
CA SER A 134 -6.54 -16.85 12.58
C SER A 134 -6.43 -15.84 11.43
N LEU A 135 -5.26 -15.25 11.17
CA LEU A 135 -5.11 -14.29 10.09
C LEU A 135 -5.50 -14.89 8.73
N VAL A 136 -6.02 -14.03 7.85
CA VAL A 136 -6.37 -14.34 6.46
C VAL A 136 -5.75 -13.32 5.51
N LEU A 137 -5.55 -13.74 4.26
CA LEU A 137 -5.14 -12.84 3.18
C LEU A 137 -6.33 -12.57 2.28
N HIS A 138 -6.58 -11.30 2.01
CA HIS A 138 -7.55 -10.90 1.01
C HIS A 138 -6.82 -10.31 -0.19
N PRO A 139 -7.00 -10.85 -1.42
CA PRO A 139 -6.45 -10.21 -2.60
C PRO A 139 -7.05 -8.81 -2.77
N ALA A 140 -6.26 -7.91 -3.37
CA ALA A 140 -6.67 -6.54 -3.63
C ALA A 140 -6.18 -6.06 -4.99
N PRO A 141 -7.01 -5.26 -5.70
CA PRO A 141 -6.68 -4.75 -7.02
C PRO A 141 -5.70 -3.59 -6.94
N ALA A 142 -4.93 -3.42 -8.01
CA ALA A 142 -4.11 -2.24 -8.26
C ALA A 142 -4.16 -1.87 -9.75
N VAL A 143 -3.71 -0.66 -10.08
CA VAL A 143 -3.46 -0.25 -11.46
C VAL A 143 -1.96 -0.09 -11.64
N ALA A 144 -1.37 -0.91 -12.51
CA ALA A 144 0.01 -0.73 -12.92
C ALA A 144 0.12 0.51 -13.82
N LEU A 145 1.09 1.36 -13.52
CA LEU A 145 1.37 2.60 -14.23
C LEU A 145 2.76 2.48 -14.86
N SER A 146 2.85 2.63 -16.17
CA SER A 146 4.13 2.68 -16.88
C SER A 146 4.18 3.93 -17.73
N SER A 147 5.30 4.64 -17.67
CA SER A 147 5.51 5.85 -18.49
C SER A 147 6.39 5.53 -19.70
N SER A 148 6.32 6.41 -20.70
CA SER A 148 7.26 6.47 -21.82
C SER A 148 8.73 6.70 -21.43
N HIS A 149 9.03 7.03 -20.18
CA HIS A 149 10.39 7.20 -19.63
C HIS A 149 10.88 5.97 -18.87
N ASP A 150 10.29 4.79 -19.11
CA ASP A 150 10.56 3.53 -18.42
C ASP A 150 10.34 3.55 -16.89
N TRP A 151 9.71 4.61 -16.37
CA TRP A 151 9.26 4.61 -14.97
C TRP A 151 8.03 3.73 -14.80
N TYR A 152 8.03 2.99 -13.71
CA TYR A 152 7.02 1.99 -13.40
C TYR A 152 6.58 2.09 -11.95
N ASP A 153 5.27 2.04 -11.72
CA ASP A 153 4.69 2.12 -10.40
C ASP A 153 3.29 1.48 -10.36
N HIS A 154 2.62 1.56 -9.22
CA HIS A 154 1.23 1.18 -9.08
C HIS A 154 0.44 2.27 -8.37
N ALA A 155 -0.86 2.34 -8.67
CA ALA A 155 -1.85 2.94 -7.79
C ALA A 155 -2.59 1.80 -7.09
N ALA A 156 -2.54 1.76 -5.75
CA ALA A 156 -3.27 0.78 -4.96
C ALA A 156 -4.63 1.29 -4.46
N GLU A 157 -4.85 2.60 -4.49
CA GLU A 157 -6.11 3.24 -4.11
C GLU A 157 -6.59 4.24 -5.16
N ARG A 158 -5.70 5.13 -5.62
CA ARG A 158 -6.09 6.27 -6.46
C ARG A 158 -4.90 6.96 -7.12
N TRP A 159 -5.00 7.21 -8.42
CA TRP A 159 -4.17 8.17 -9.13
C TRP A 159 -5.03 9.32 -9.63
N ALA A 160 -4.70 10.55 -9.23
CA ALA A 160 -5.40 11.76 -9.63
C ALA A 160 -4.42 12.71 -10.31
N LEU A 161 -4.79 13.23 -11.47
CA LEU A 161 -4.02 14.17 -12.27
C LEU A 161 -4.85 15.43 -12.53
N ARG A 162 -4.16 16.56 -12.59
CA ARG A 162 -4.73 17.85 -12.99
C ARG A 162 -3.78 18.59 -13.93
N GLY A 163 -4.29 19.00 -15.09
CA GLY A 163 -3.51 19.72 -16.11
C GLY A 163 -4.11 19.59 -17.50
N GLU A 164 -3.29 19.82 -18.53
CA GLU A 164 -3.68 19.58 -19.92
C GLU A 164 -3.52 18.09 -20.23
N LEU A 165 -4.64 17.34 -20.21
CA LEU A 165 -4.65 15.88 -20.31
C LEU A 165 -5.45 15.41 -21.54
N ALA A 166 -5.03 14.26 -22.07
CA ALA A 166 -5.85 13.46 -22.96
C ALA A 166 -5.80 12.00 -22.53
N PHE A 167 -6.85 11.23 -22.79
CA PHE A 167 -6.84 9.79 -22.52
C PHE A 167 -7.54 9.03 -23.64
N ARG A 168 -7.23 7.74 -23.75
CA ARG A 168 -7.95 6.78 -24.60
C ARG A 168 -8.05 5.45 -23.88
N CYS A 169 -9.17 4.75 -24.10
CA CYS A 169 -9.37 3.38 -23.66
C CYS A 169 -9.14 2.44 -24.84
N GLY A 170 -8.24 1.46 -24.71
CA GLY A 170 -7.91 0.54 -25.79
C GLY A 170 -7.50 1.24 -27.09
N THR A 171 -8.16 0.91 -28.19
CA THR A 171 -7.94 1.51 -29.53
C THR A 171 -8.90 2.68 -29.85
N GLY A 172 -9.64 3.15 -28.83
CA GLY A 172 -10.59 4.24 -28.96
C GLY A 172 -9.97 5.59 -29.34
N GLN A 173 -10.84 6.57 -29.56
CA GLN A 173 -10.43 7.95 -29.85
C GLN A 173 -9.87 8.63 -28.60
N TRP A 174 -8.99 9.61 -28.80
CA TRP A 174 -8.49 10.45 -27.72
C TRP A 174 -9.57 11.43 -27.26
N GLU A 175 -9.82 11.47 -25.96
CA GLU A 175 -10.66 12.44 -25.29
C GLU A 175 -9.80 13.40 -24.48
N ARG A 176 -10.15 14.69 -24.47
CA ARG A 176 -9.48 15.71 -23.65
C ARG A 176 -10.12 15.80 -22.27
N ALA A 177 -9.29 16.07 -21.27
CA ALA A 177 -9.71 16.29 -19.90
C ALA A 177 -8.79 17.30 -19.20
N GLU A 178 -9.29 17.94 -18.15
CA GLU A 178 -8.49 18.81 -17.27
C GLU A 178 -8.13 18.12 -15.95
N ASP A 179 -8.99 17.20 -15.52
CA ASP A 179 -8.81 16.36 -14.35
C ASP A 179 -9.06 14.91 -14.76
N VAL A 180 -8.18 14.00 -14.35
CA VAL A 180 -8.36 12.57 -14.54
C VAL A 180 -8.16 11.87 -13.21
N LEU A 181 -9.11 11.01 -12.87
CA LEU A 181 -9.11 10.19 -11.68
C LEU A 181 -9.14 8.72 -12.09
N VAL A 182 -8.25 7.92 -11.53
CA VAL A 182 -8.06 6.49 -11.80
C VAL A 182 -8.09 5.74 -10.48
N HIS A 183 -9.01 4.80 -10.33
CA HIS A 183 -9.15 3.95 -9.16
C HIS A 183 -9.07 2.47 -9.56
N PRO A 184 -8.29 1.64 -8.85
CA PRO A 184 -8.36 0.19 -9.01
C PRO A 184 -9.76 -0.34 -8.69
N HIS A 185 -10.20 -1.34 -9.46
CA HIS A 185 -11.45 -2.05 -9.24
C HIS A 185 -11.28 -3.53 -9.61
N ASP A 186 -12.04 -4.42 -8.98
CA ASP A 186 -11.92 -5.87 -9.22
C ASP A 186 -12.26 -6.26 -10.66
N GLU A 187 -13.00 -5.42 -11.38
CA GLU A 187 -13.39 -5.65 -12.77
C GLU A 187 -12.59 -4.83 -13.79
N GLY A 188 -11.71 -3.92 -13.35
CA GLY A 188 -10.99 -3.01 -14.24
C GLY A 188 -10.46 -1.76 -13.54
N VAL A 189 -10.66 -0.60 -14.19
CA VAL A 189 -10.32 0.72 -13.66
C VAL A 189 -11.60 1.55 -13.57
N LEU A 190 -11.88 2.14 -12.42
CA LEU A 190 -12.89 3.19 -12.30
C LEU A 190 -12.25 4.54 -12.65
N MET A 191 -12.65 5.12 -13.77
CA MET A 191 -12.15 6.40 -14.27
C MET A 191 -13.17 7.52 -14.14
N GLY A 192 -12.72 8.72 -13.76
CA GLY A 192 -13.53 9.94 -13.82
C GLY A 192 -12.77 11.08 -14.50
N TRP A 193 -13.43 11.79 -15.43
CA TRP A 193 -12.81 12.89 -16.20
C TRP A 193 -13.78 14.02 -16.62
N ARG A 194 -15.09 13.89 -16.32
CA ARG A 194 -16.13 14.90 -16.59
C ARG A 194 -16.91 15.20 -15.31
N GLY A 195 -16.25 15.83 -14.35
CA GLY A 195 -16.85 16.12 -13.05
C GLY A 195 -16.99 14.85 -12.19
N TRP A 196 -18.23 14.49 -11.81
CA TRP A 196 -18.49 13.44 -10.82
C TRP A 196 -18.74 12.05 -11.42
N ASP A 197 -18.91 11.95 -12.74
CA ASP A 197 -19.20 10.69 -13.41
C ASP A 197 -18.00 9.75 -13.37
N ARG A 198 -18.24 8.49 -12.97
CA ARG A 198 -17.25 7.42 -12.92
C ARG A 198 -17.65 6.32 -13.89
N HIS A 199 -16.71 5.91 -14.73
CA HIS A 199 -16.90 4.86 -15.72
C HIS A 199 -15.98 3.68 -15.40
N LEU A 200 -16.54 2.47 -15.42
CA LEU A 200 -15.75 1.25 -15.33
C LEU A 200 -15.14 0.93 -16.69
N VAL A 201 -13.81 0.86 -16.74
CA VAL A 201 -13.04 0.55 -17.95
C VAL A 201 -12.28 -0.75 -17.71
N PRO A 202 -12.68 -1.88 -18.34
CA PRO A 202 -12.01 -3.17 -18.14
C PRO A 202 -10.67 -3.26 -18.89
N GLU A 203 -10.46 -2.42 -19.90
CA GLU A 203 -9.28 -2.42 -20.76
C GLU A 203 -8.17 -1.48 -20.25
N PRO A 204 -6.92 -1.65 -20.70
CA PRO A 204 -5.87 -0.68 -20.45
C PRO A 204 -6.22 0.71 -20.97
N VAL A 205 -5.79 1.73 -20.22
CA VAL A 205 -6.03 3.13 -20.53
C VAL A 205 -4.70 3.81 -20.75
N THR A 206 -4.56 4.53 -21.86
CA THR A 206 -3.42 5.44 -22.06
C THR A 206 -3.85 6.84 -21.65
N ILE A 207 -3.12 7.46 -20.74
CA ILE A 207 -3.25 8.88 -20.39
C ILE A 207 -2.02 9.60 -20.93
N ARG A 208 -2.24 10.66 -21.70
CA ARG A 208 -1.21 11.57 -22.19
C ARG A 208 -1.26 12.86 -21.39
N ILE A 209 -0.11 13.21 -20.82
CA ILE A 209 0.13 14.46 -20.12
C ILE A 209 0.84 15.39 -21.10
N GLU A 210 0.18 16.45 -21.57
CA GLU A 210 0.75 17.36 -22.58
C GLU A 210 1.86 18.24 -21.99
N ARG A 211 1.67 18.67 -20.74
CA ARG A 211 2.61 19.46 -19.95
C ARG A 211 2.69 18.90 -18.55
N ALA A 212 3.84 19.04 -17.90
CA ALA A 212 4.04 18.55 -16.53
C ALA A 212 2.84 18.89 -15.64
N ALA A 213 2.20 17.85 -15.10
CA ALA A 213 0.93 17.95 -14.40
C ALA A 213 1.12 17.74 -12.90
N GLY A 214 0.36 18.46 -12.10
CA GLY A 214 0.24 18.17 -10.67
C GLY A 214 -0.70 16.99 -10.47
N GLY A 215 -0.44 16.18 -9.46
CA GLY A 215 -1.33 15.08 -9.13
C GLY A 215 -1.04 14.45 -7.79
N THR A 216 -1.82 13.42 -7.45
CA THR A 216 -1.58 12.58 -6.28
C THR A 216 -1.56 11.12 -6.70
N LEU A 217 -0.61 10.35 -6.18
CA LEU A 217 -0.62 8.89 -6.27
C LEU A 217 -0.80 8.33 -4.87
N ASP A 218 -1.92 7.65 -4.63
CA ASP A 218 -2.34 7.12 -3.34
C ASP A 218 -2.27 8.17 -2.22
N GLY A 219 -2.73 9.39 -2.56
CA GLY A 219 -2.74 10.56 -1.66
C GLY A 219 -1.43 11.33 -1.57
N HIS A 220 -0.32 10.81 -2.11
CA HIS A 220 0.97 11.51 -2.11
C HIS A 220 1.08 12.48 -3.30
N ALA A 221 1.18 13.78 -3.00
CA ALA A 221 1.27 14.83 -4.00
C ALA A 221 2.64 14.84 -4.69
N GLN A 222 2.65 14.96 -6.02
CA GLN A 222 3.87 15.04 -6.82
C GLN A 222 3.58 15.64 -8.22
N THR A 223 4.65 15.94 -8.95
CA THR A 223 4.57 16.37 -10.35
C THR A 223 4.89 15.21 -11.28
N PHE A 224 4.04 15.00 -12.28
CA PHE A 224 4.21 13.99 -13.32
C PHE A 224 4.70 14.67 -14.59
N PRO A 225 5.84 14.25 -15.16
CA PRO A 225 6.33 14.80 -16.43
C PRO A 225 5.33 14.59 -17.57
N SER A 226 5.44 15.44 -18.60
CA SER A 226 4.74 15.23 -19.86
C SER A 226 5.11 13.90 -20.48
N GLY A 227 4.18 13.26 -21.17
CA GLY A 227 4.38 11.98 -21.84
C GLY A 227 3.15 11.08 -21.75
N GLU A 228 3.27 9.89 -22.34
CA GLU A 228 2.24 8.86 -22.25
C GLU A 228 2.48 7.96 -21.03
N TYR A 229 1.37 7.62 -20.39
CA TYR A 229 1.26 6.73 -19.25
C TYR A 229 0.23 5.66 -19.55
N LEU A 230 0.66 4.40 -19.54
CA LEU A 230 -0.23 3.26 -19.67
C LEU A 230 -0.67 2.79 -18.27
N CYS A 231 -1.98 2.71 -18.09
CA CYS A 231 -2.67 2.19 -16.93
C CYS A 231 -3.20 0.80 -17.25
N VAL A 232 -2.75 -0.22 -16.50
CA VAL A 232 -3.20 -1.61 -16.68
C VAL A 232 -3.86 -2.09 -15.39
N PRO A 233 -5.16 -2.47 -15.41
CA PRO A 233 -5.81 -3.03 -14.23
C PRO A 233 -5.22 -4.40 -13.86
N GLN A 234 -5.05 -4.64 -12.56
CA GLN A 234 -4.52 -5.89 -12.01
C GLN A 234 -5.34 -6.30 -10.77
N ARG A 235 -6.17 -7.34 -10.91
CA ARG A 235 -7.18 -7.73 -9.90
C ARG A 235 -6.60 -8.26 -8.58
N ASP A 236 -5.57 -9.10 -8.68
CA ASP A 236 -4.97 -9.78 -7.53
C ASP A 236 -3.50 -9.38 -7.37
N ARG A 237 -3.26 -8.06 -7.25
CA ARG A 237 -1.89 -7.55 -7.31
C ARG A 237 -1.16 -7.64 -5.97
N PHE A 238 -1.85 -7.42 -4.86
CA PHE A 238 -1.29 -7.52 -3.51
C PHE A 238 -2.30 -8.13 -2.55
N HIS A 239 -1.87 -8.41 -1.32
CA HIS A 239 -2.73 -9.02 -0.32
C HIS A 239 -2.84 -8.14 0.92
N GLN A 240 -4.05 -7.93 1.41
CA GLN A 240 -4.29 -7.30 2.69
C GLN A 240 -4.38 -8.37 3.77
N VAL A 241 -3.61 -8.21 4.85
CA VAL A 241 -3.61 -9.12 5.98
C VAL A 241 -4.69 -8.69 6.97
N PHE A 242 -5.66 -9.56 7.22
CA PHE A 242 -6.85 -9.26 8.03
C PHE A 242 -7.13 -10.30 9.11
N TRP A 243 -8.06 -9.94 10.00
CA TRP A 243 -8.77 -10.87 10.88
C TRP A 243 -10.03 -11.42 10.19
N PRO A 244 -10.44 -12.67 10.43
CA PRO A 244 -11.70 -13.21 9.92
C PRO A 244 -12.89 -12.40 10.40
N GLY A 245 -13.73 -11.92 9.47
CA GLY A 245 -14.96 -11.18 9.80
C GLY A 245 -14.80 -9.65 9.84
N VAL A 246 -13.61 -9.11 9.53
CA VAL A 246 -13.49 -7.70 9.13
C VAL A 246 -13.82 -7.64 7.63
N GLN A 247 -15.06 -7.24 7.29
CA GLN A 247 -15.42 -6.91 5.91
C GLN A 247 -14.87 -5.52 5.57
N THR A 248 -14.21 -5.40 4.41
CA THR A 248 -13.80 -4.13 3.80
C THR A 248 -14.97 -3.44 3.10
#